data_AF-A0A7X9JBR9-F1
#
_entry.id   AF-A0A7X9JBR9-F1
#
_cell.length_a   1.000
_cell.length_b   1.000
_cell.length_c   1.000
_cell.angle_alpha   90.00
_cell.angle_beta   90.00
_cell.angle_gamma   90.00
#
_symmetry.space_group_name_H-M   'P 1'
#
loop_
_entity.id
_entity.type
_entity.pdbx_description
1 polymer ?
#
loop_
_entity_poly.entity_id
_entity_poly.type
_entity_poly.pdbx_seq_one_letter_code
_entity_poly.pdbx_strand_id
1 'polypeptide(L)' 'VDSIARLIPGVLGNEQSPLIESHSKEGYLEYPQYTKPEIFNGWKVPEILLSGNHGEIEKWRKKKSKSI' A
#
# COMPACT_ATOMS: atom_id res chain seq x y z
N VAL A 1 -3.38 -6.54 22.50
CA VAL A 1 -4.83 -6.77 22.25
C VAL A 1 -5.23 -6.26 20.88
N ASP A 2 -4.90 -5.00 20.54
CA ASP A 2 -5.20 -4.37 19.24
C ASP A 2 -4.88 -5.23 18.00
N SER A 3 -3.63 -5.72 17.87
CA SER A 3 -3.21 -6.46 16.68
C SER A 3 -3.99 -7.76 16.42
N ILE A 4 -4.45 -8.44 17.48
CA ILE A 4 -5.25 -9.67 17.36
C ILE A 4 -6.71 -9.32 17.05
N ALA A 5 -7.24 -8.24 17.62
CA ALA A 5 -8.60 -7.79 17.36
C ALA A 5 -8.84 -7.44 15.88
N ARG A 6 -7.82 -6.92 15.19
CA ARG A 6 -7.85 -6.65 13.73
C ARG A 6 -8.10 -7.89 12.86
N LEU A 7 -7.85 -9.10 13.38
CA LEU A 7 -8.07 -10.36 12.66
C LEU A 7 -9.50 -10.90 12.82
N ILE A 8 -10.32 -10.29 13.69
CA ILE A 8 -11.70 -10.72 13.91
C ILE A 8 -12.58 -10.19 12.76
N PRO A 9 -13.38 -11.04 12.09
CA PRO A 9 -14.26 -10.62 11.01
C PRO A 9 -15.17 -9.45 11.42
N GLY A 10 -15.32 -8.47 10.53
CA GLY A 10 -16.14 -7.27 10.75
C GLY A 10 -15.44 -6.11 11.47
N VAL A 11 -14.27 -6.31 12.09
CA VAL A 11 -13.56 -5.23 12.81
C VAL A 11 -12.93 -4.20 11.86
N LEU A 12 -12.31 -4.65 10.76
CA LEU A 12 -11.62 -3.76 9.81
C LEU A 12 -12.53 -3.17 8.73
N GLY A 13 -13.81 -3.57 8.69
CA GLY A 13 -14.77 -3.18 7.65
C GLY A 13 -14.49 -3.83 6.28
N ASN A 14 -13.27 -3.67 5.74
CA ASN A 14 -12.83 -4.31 4.52
C ASN A 14 -11.95 -5.53 4.84
N GLU A 15 -12.42 -6.72 4.45
CA GLU A 15 -11.72 -7.99 4.67
C GLU A 15 -10.40 -8.11 3.88
N GLN A 16 -10.19 -7.28 2.86
CA GLN A 16 -8.95 -7.25 2.08
C GLN A 16 -7.84 -6.42 2.73
N SER A 17 -8.18 -5.53 3.67
CA SER A 17 -7.20 -4.66 4.33
C SER A 17 -6.01 -5.42 4.95
N PRO A 18 -6.19 -6.51 5.71
CA PRO A 18 -5.05 -7.21 6.31
C PRO A 18 -4.23 -8.04 5.30
N LEU A 19 -4.72 -8.25 4.07
CA LEU A 19 -4.03 -9.09 3.08
C LEU A 19 -2.85 -8.37 2.42
N ILE A 20 -2.92 -7.04 2.36
CA ILE A 20 -1.90 -6.19 1.74
C ILE A 20 -1.44 -5.23 2.84
N GLU A 21 -0.55 -5.74 3.68
CA GLU A 21 0.14 -4.99 4.73
C GLU A 21 1.61 -5.40 4.77
N SER A 22 2.46 -4.54 5.32
CA SER A 22 3.83 -4.92 5.66
C SER A 22 3.80 -6.11 6.63
N HIS A 23 4.68 -7.10 6.44
CA HIS A 23 4.73 -8.36 7.19
C HIS A 23 3.56 -9.34 6.96
N SER A 24 2.67 -9.08 5.99
CA SER A 24 1.72 -10.10 5.49
C SER A 24 2.41 -11.36 4.96
N LYS A 25 3.67 -11.21 4.55
CA LYS A 25 4.64 -12.29 4.29
C LYS A 25 5.96 -11.96 4.98
N GLU A 26 6.69 -12.98 5.37
CA GLU A 26 8.03 -12.80 5.96
C GLU A 26 8.92 -11.99 5.01
N GLY A 27 9.63 -11.01 5.57
CA GLY A 27 10.51 -10.11 4.82
C GLY A 27 9.80 -9.08 3.92
N TYR A 28 8.48 -9.09 3.77
CA TYR A 28 7.80 -8.19 2.84
C TYR A 28 7.47 -6.82 3.46
N LEU A 29 7.93 -5.74 2.82
CA LEU A 29 7.49 -4.37 3.07
C LEU A 29 6.71 -3.81 1.89
N GLU A 30 5.63 -3.08 2.20
CA GLU A 30 4.78 -2.46 1.20
C GLU A 30 5.46 -1.32 0.43
N TYR A 31 4.80 -0.93 -0.67
CA TYR A 31 5.19 0.21 -1.48
C TYR A 31 4.82 1.54 -0.79
N PRO A 32 5.53 2.65 -1.10
CA PRO A 32 5.19 3.96 -0.56
C PRO A 32 3.81 4.42 -1.04
N GLN A 33 3.01 4.92 -0.11
CA GLN A 33 1.65 5.42 -0.35
C GLN A 33 1.66 6.93 -0.58
N TYR A 34 0.77 7.39 -1.46
CA TYR A 34 0.61 8.79 -1.81
C TYR A 34 -0.86 9.18 -1.75
N THR A 35 -1.13 10.43 -1.38
CA THR A 35 -2.47 11.02 -1.39
C THR A 35 -2.36 12.48 -1.81
N LYS A 36 -3.50 13.17 -1.91
CA LYS A 36 -3.54 14.59 -2.27
C LYS A 36 -2.82 15.45 -1.22
N PRO A 37 -2.21 16.58 -1.61
CA PRO A 37 -2.08 17.12 -2.97
C PRO A 37 -0.98 16.43 -3.81
N GLU A 38 -1.00 16.61 -5.14
CA GLU A 38 0.00 16.03 -6.06
C GLU A 38 1.44 16.49 -5.77
N ILE A 39 1.59 17.74 -5.30
CA ILE A 39 2.88 18.30 -4.90
C ILE A 39 2.76 18.73 -3.44
N PHE A 40 3.59 18.15 -2.58
CA PHE A 40 3.68 18.49 -1.16
C PHE A 40 5.13 18.81 -0.81
N ASN A 41 5.39 20.02 -0.30
CA ASN A 41 6.74 20.49 0.03
C ASN A 41 7.77 20.31 -1.12
N GLY A 42 7.33 20.47 -2.37
CA GLY A 42 8.17 20.26 -3.56
C GLY A 42 8.36 18.78 -3.97
N TRP A 43 7.82 17.82 -3.23
CA TRP A 43 7.79 16.41 -3.62
C TRP A 43 6.58 16.11 -4.50
N LYS A 44 6.82 15.58 -5.69
CA LYS A 44 5.77 15.22 -6.66
C LYS A 44 5.39 13.75 -6.53
N VAL A 45 4.09 13.45 -6.56
CA VAL A 45 3.59 12.09 -6.74
C VAL A 45 4.16 11.49 -8.04
N PRO A 46 4.69 10.26 -8.04
CA PRO A 46 5.16 9.61 -9.26
C PRO A 46 4.11 9.63 -10.37
N GLU A 47 4.48 10.09 -11.57
CA GLU A 47 3.52 10.29 -12.67
C GLU A 47 2.76 9.01 -13.04
N ILE A 48 3.38 7.85 -12.86
CA ILE A 48 2.70 6.56 -13.08
C ILE A 48 1.49 6.35 -12.18
N LEU A 49 1.52 6.87 -10.94
CA LEU A 49 0.39 6.80 -10.01
C LEU A 49 -0.74 7.76 -10.38
N LEU A 50 -0.48 8.72 -11.25
CA LEU A 50 -1.47 9.68 -11.79
C LEU A 50 -2.03 9.24 -13.15
N SER A 51 -1.45 8.20 -13.76
CA SER A 51 -1.74 7.80 -15.14
C SER A 51 -3.10 7.12 -15.35
N GLY A 52 -3.74 6.62 -14.29
CA GLY A 52 -4.93 5.76 -14.38
C GLY A 52 -4.67 4.38 -15.00
N ASN A 53 -3.41 4.04 -15.36
CA ASN A 53 -3.07 2.73 -15.89
C ASN A 53 -2.85 1.73 -14.75
N HIS A 54 -3.89 0.99 -14.39
CA HIS A 54 -3.86 0.04 -13.28
C HIS A 54 -2.77 -1.04 -13.43
N GLY A 55 -2.49 -1.49 -14.66
CA GLY A 55 -1.48 -2.52 -14.92
C GLY A 55 -0.06 -2.02 -14.65
N GLU A 56 0.26 -0.80 -15.10
CA GLU A 56 1.57 -0.20 -14.85
C GLU A 56 1.74 0.27 -13.40
N ILE A 57 0.66 0.74 -12.76
CA ILE A 57 0.64 1.05 -11.33
C ILE A 57 0.97 -0.20 -10.50
N GLU A 58 0.37 -1.35 -10.82
CA GLU A 58 0.63 -2.60 -10.11
C GLU A 58 2.07 -3.07 -10.26
N LYS A 59 2.63 -2.97 -11.48
CA LYS A 59 4.06 -3.25 -11.72
C LYS A 59 4.97 -2.32 -10.91
N TRP A 60 4.63 -1.04 -10.84
CA TRP A 60 5.38 -0.06 -10.06
C TRP A 60 5.32 -0.36 -8.56
N ARG A 61 4.13 -0.69 -8.03
CA ARG A 61 3.92 -1.07 -6.62
C ARG A 61 4.79 -2.27 -6.24
N LYS A 62 4.76 -3.33 -7.04
CA LYS A 62 5.62 -4.52 -6.87
C LYS A 62 7.12 -4.20 -6.93
N LYS A 63 7.52 -3.29 -7.84
CA LYS A 63 8.92 -2.87 -7.96
C LYS A 63 9.39 -2.02 -6.77
N LYS A 64 8.49 -1.30 -6.12
CA LYS A 64 8.80 -0.40 -5.00
C LYS A 64 8.59 -1.00 -3.62
N SER A 65 7.88 -2.13 -3.50
CA SER A 65 7.93 -2.98 -2.31
C SER A 65 9.32 -3.55 -2.11
N LYS A 66 9.71 -3.82 -0.86
CA LYS A 66 11.00 -4.43 -0.52
C LYS A 66 10.80 -5.82 0.03
N SER A 67 11.73 -6.71 -0.31
CA SER A 67 11.99 -7.93 0.47
C SER A 67 13.22 -7.65 1.31
N ILE A 68 13.12 -7.84 2.63
CA ILE A 68 14.21 -7.74 3.60
C ILE A 68 14.53 -9.15 4.10
#